data_AF-A0A4S8K6K0-F1
#
_entry.id   AF-A0A4S8K6K0-F1
#
_cell.length_a   1.000
_cell.length_b   1.000
_cell.length_c   1.000
_cell.angle_alpha   90.00
_cell.angle_beta   90.00
_cell.angle_gamma   90.00
#
_symmetry.space_group_name_H-M   'P 1'
#
loop_
_entity.id
_entity.type
_entity.pdbx_description
1 polymer ?
#
loop_
_entity_poly.entity_id
_entity_poly.type
_entity_poly.pdbx_seq_one_letter_code
_entity_poly.pdbx_strand_id
1 'polypeptide(L)'
;MVNQQVEIPLGAKNEDEDTVKTWYFQSYDFTLMQLWTKFLVEAAEQVINGTGTGFYDLHLDRIDMSWSGKLPLLDYLIISDGHWFFRKLYLHEYDKLVGCVYCSEGNLTDFGINFAIRKAFRTAFQFINKCEECNGLVTVVRTFAPAHFENGTWNDGGDCSRTRPFEESAISLAATEYDIRSTQVEELESMRSAKGGKGFGLLDVTKAMMMRPDGHPGSHRDFMGMNGFNDCVHWCLPGPVDMWNEIRENT
;
A
#
# COMPACT_ATOMS: atom_id res chain seq x y z
N MET A 1 24.17 -15.60 14.75
CA MET A 1 24.38 -14.20 14.31
C MET A 1 24.66 -14.24 12.83
N VAL A 2 23.67 -13.90 12.01
CA VAL A 2 23.90 -13.67 10.57
C VAL A 2 24.63 -12.33 10.49
N ASN A 3 25.83 -12.33 9.94
CA ASN A 3 26.63 -11.13 9.76
C ASN A 3 26.01 -10.34 8.60
N GLN A 4 25.10 -9.40 8.89
CA GLN A 4 24.56 -8.51 7.86
C GLN A 4 25.63 -7.47 7.50
N GLN A 5 26.24 -7.62 6.32
CA GLN A 5 27.05 -6.55 5.73
C GLN A 5 26.11 -5.45 5.25
N VAL A 6 26.33 -4.23 5.74
CA VAL A 6 25.56 -3.04 5.34
C VAL A 6 26.37 -2.29 4.29
N GLU A 7 25.92 -2.30 3.04
CA GLU A 7 26.39 -1.37 2.01
C GLU A 7 25.55 -0.09 2.07
N ILE A 8 26.22 1.06 2.01
CA ILE A 8 25.55 2.36 1.86
C ILE A 8 25.44 2.62 0.35
N PRO A 9 24.24 2.85 -0.20
CA PRO A 9 24.08 3.13 -1.63
C PRO A 9 24.77 4.44 -2.02
N LEU A 10 25.07 4.64 -3.31
CA LEU A 10 25.73 5.83 -3.86
C LEU A 10 24.90 7.14 -3.81
N GLY A 11 23.96 7.24 -2.86
CA GLY A 11 22.99 8.33 -2.70
C GLY A 11 21.62 7.98 -3.27
N ALA A 12 20.59 8.71 -2.83
CA ALA A 12 19.25 8.64 -3.41
C ALA A 12 19.14 9.65 -4.55
N LYS A 13 18.77 9.21 -5.76
CA LYS A 13 18.38 10.11 -6.84
C LYS A 13 16.88 10.34 -6.76
N ASN A 14 16.46 11.60 -6.56
CA ASN A 14 15.07 12.01 -6.73
C ASN A 14 14.85 12.31 -8.22
N GLU A 15 13.99 11.55 -8.88
CA GLU A 15 13.68 11.77 -10.30
C GLU A 15 12.50 12.70 -10.51
N ASP A 16 11.61 12.76 -9.52
CA ASP A 16 10.43 13.62 -9.48
C ASP A 16 10.16 13.99 -8.01
N GLU A 17 9.64 15.18 -7.74
CA GLU A 17 9.82 15.88 -6.45
C GLU A 17 9.34 15.12 -5.20
N ASP A 18 8.51 14.08 -5.31
CA ASP A 18 8.18 13.20 -4.17
C ASP A 18 7.76 11.75 -4.52
N THR A 19 7.72 11.37 -5.81
CA THR A 19 7.05 10.12 -6.24
C THR A 19 8.01 8.97 -6.53
N VAL A 20 9.26 9.25 -6.91
CA VAL A 20 10.26 8.23 -7.28
C VAL A 20 11.60 8.50 -6.59
N LYS A 21 12.08 7.51 -5.84
CA LYS A 21 13.43 7.52 -5.24
C LYS A 21 14.19 6.27 -5.63
N THR A 22 15.42 6.45 -6.08
CA THR A 22 16.28 5.35 -6.54
C THR A 22 17.58 5.32 -5.77
N TRP A 23 17.93 4.16 -5.22
CA TRP A 23 19.20 3.87 -4.57
C TRP A 23 19.97 2.82 -5.37
N TYR A 24 21.26 3.07 -5.63
CA TYR A 24 22.13 2.14 -6.34
C TYR A 24 23.21 1.58 -5.41
N PHE A 25 23.31 0.26 -5.36
CA PHE A 25 24.24 -0.53 -4.56
C PHE A 25 25.30 -1.13 -5.47
N GLN A 26 26.45 -0.47 -5.54
CA GLN A 26 27.49 -0.74 -6.52
C GLN A 26 28.10 -2.14 -6.36
N SER A 27 28.24 -2.63 -5.13
CA SER A 27 28.91 -3.91 -4.86
C SER A 27 28.13 -5.11 -5.40
N TYR A 28 26.82 -4.96 -5.62
CA TYR A 28 25.92 -6.00 -6.11
C TYR A 28 25.29 -5.67 -7.46
N ASP A 29 25.64 -4.52 -8.05
CA ASP A 29 24.96 -3.96 -9.23
C ASP A 29 23.43 -3.98 -9.08
N PHE A 30 22.97 -3.61 -7.88
CA PHE A 30 21.57 -3.71 -7.48
C PHE A 30 20.95 -2.32 -7.35
N THR A 31 19.72 -2.18 -7.85
CA THR A 31 18.95 -0.94 -7.75
C THR A 31 17.69 -1.17 -6.94
N LEU A 32 17.49 -0.36 -5.91
CA LEU A 32 16.21 -0.27 -5.18
C LEU A 32 15.48 0.98 -5.65
N MET A 33 14.23 0.82 -6.09
CA MET A 33 13.38 1.93 -6.52
C MET A 33 12.13 1.97 -5.65
N GLN A 34 11.89 3.08 -4.98
CA GLN A 34 10.62 3.39 -4.34
C GLN A 34 9.74 4.13 -5.35
N LEU A 35 8.58 3.56 -5.63
CA LEU A 35 7.52 4.16 -6.44
C LEU A 35 6.33 4.46 -5.53
N TRP A 36 5.91 5.72 -5.47
CA TRP A 36 4.81 6.13 -4.62
C TRP A 36 3.53 6.34 -5.43
N THR A 37 2.46 5.71 -4.97
CA THR A 37 1.09 5.94 -5.43
C THR A 37 0.15 5.79 -4.24
N LYS A 38 -1.01 6.45 -4.31
CA LYS A 38 -2.04 6.37 -3.26
C LYS A 38 -3.00 5.21 -3.45
N PHE A 39 -3.28 4.83 -4.70
CA PHE A 39 -4.39 3.93 -5.01
C PHE A 39 -4.12 2.93 -6.16
N LEU A 40 -2.89 2.86 -6.69
CA LEU A 40 -2.48 2.14 -7.91
C LEU A 40 -3.11 2.64 -9.23
N VAL A 41 -4.34 3.12 -9.18
CA VAL A 41 -5.09 3.71 -10.29
C VAL A 41 -5.08 5.23 -10.23
N GLU A 42 -5.41 5.87 -11.35
CA GLU A 42 -5.44 7.32 -11.44
C GLU A 42 -6.41 7.91 -10.42
N ALA A 43 -5.92 8.88 -9.65
CA ALA A 43 -6.69 9.54 -8.61
C ALA A 43 -6.37 11.04 -8.56
N ALA A 44 -7.39 11.85 -8.32
CA ALA A 44 -7.25 13.29 -8.11
C ALA A 44 -7.89 13.69 -6.79
N GLU A 45 -7.19 14.52 -6.00
CA GLU A 45 -7.79 15.12 -4.81
C GLU A 45 -8.75 16.24 -5.22
N GLN A 46 -9.95 16.26 -4.65
CA GLN A 46 -10.87 17.36 -4.82
C GLN A 46 -10.35 18.58 -4.07
N VAL A 47 -10.26 19.70 -4.78
CA VAL A 47 -9.75 20.97 -4.24
C VAL A 47 -10.88 21.98 -4.21
N ILE A 48 -11.13 22.58 -3.05
CA ILE A 48 -12.11 23.65 -2.86
C ILE A 48 -11.37 24.89 -2.39
N ASN A 49 -11.52 26.01 -3.13
CA ASN A 49 -10.86 27.28 -2.83
C ASN A 49 -9.33 27.16 -2.64
N GLY A 50 -8.68 26.30 -3.43
CA GLY A 50 -7.23 26.05 -3.34
C GLY A 50 -6.79 25.16 -2.17
N THR A 51 -7.73 24.62 -1.38
CA THR A 51 -7.45 23.69 -0.27
C THR A 51 -7.89 22.27 -0.63
N GLY A 52 -6.98 21.30 -0.45
CA GLY A 52 -7.28 19.87 -0.60
C GLY A 52 -8.33 19.43 0.43
N THR A 53 -9.37 18.75 -0.02
CA THR A 53 -10.48 18.31 0.84
C THR A 53 -10.19 17.00 1.58
N GLY A 54 -9.16 16.25 1.16
CA GLY A 54 -8.97 14.87 1.54
C GLY A 54 -9.95 13.89 0.88
N PHE A 55 -10.79 14.35 -0.03
CA PHE A 55 -11.68 13.53 -0.86
C PHE A 55 -11.05 13.31 -2.23
N TYR A 56 -11.25 12.13 -2.80
CA TYR A 56 -10.57 11.73 -4.03
C TYR A 56 -11.56 11.24 -5.09
N ASP A 57 -11.37 11.69 -6.33
CA ASP A 57 -11.95 11.07 -7.51
C ASP A 57 -11.01 9.96 -7.98
N LEU A 58 -11.52 8.73 -8.00
CA LEU A 58 -10.76 7.52 -8.28
C LEU A 58 -11.25 6.87 -9.58
N HIS A 59 -10.40 6.81 -10.60
CA HIS A 59 -10.73 6.21 -11.90
C HIS A 59 -10.34 4.74 -11.94
N LEU A 60 -11.32 3.87 -11.67
CA LEU A 60 -11.10 2.44 -11.46
C LEU A 60 -10.65 1.69 -12.72
N ASP A 61 -10.80 2.28 -13.90
CA ASP A 61 -10.43 1.72 -15.19
C ASP A 61 -9.12 2.29 -15.77
N ARG A 62 -8.44 3.22 -15.05
CA ARG A 62 -7.22 3.86 -15.52
C ARG A 62 -6.05 3.65 -14.56
N ILE A 63 -4.93 3.15 -15.06
CA ILE A 63 -3.73 2.95 -14.25
C ILE A 63 -3.05 4.28 -13.94
N ASP A 64 -2.44 4.41 -12.76
CA ASP A 64 -1.57 5.55 -12.46
C ASP A 64 -0.21 5.37 -13.15
N MET A 65 0.07 6.25 -14.11
CA MET A 65 1.32 6.22 -14.90
C MET A 65 2.56 6.62 -14.10
N SER A 66 2.41 7.27 -12.94
CA SER A 66 3.56 7.73 -12.13
C SER A 66 4.46 6.57 -11.69
N TRP A 67 3.85 5.43 -11.35
CA TRP A 67 4.58 4.20 -11.01
C TRP A 67 4.60 3.21 -12.18
N SER A 68 3.49 3.04 -12.90
CA SER A 68 3.37 1.97 -13.90
C SER A 68 4.20 2.23 -15.16
N GLY A 69 4.56 3.49 -15.45
CA GLY A 69 5.50 3.83 -16.52
C GLY A 69 6.93 3.33 -16.28
N LYS A 70 7.27 2.91 -15.06
CA LYS A 70 8.60 2.41 -14.69
C LYS A 70 8.71 0.89 -14.81
N LEU A 71 7.61 0.17 -15.05
CA LEU A 71 7.60 -1.29 -15.10
C LEU A 71 8.66 -1.92 -16.03
N PRO A 72 8.93 -1.38 -17.24
CA PRO A 72 9.97 -1.95 -18.12
C PRO A 72 11.39 -1.90 -17.55
N LEU A 73 11.61 -1.15 -16.47
CA LEU A 73 12.91 -1.00 -15.81
C LEU A 73 13.10 -1.98 -14.64
N LEU A 74 12.09 -2.78 -14.30
CA LEU A 74 12.06 -3.56 -13.06
C LEU A 74 12.20 -5.07 -13.34
N ASP A 75 13.06 -5.72 -12.56
CA ASP A 75 13.09 -7.19 -12.47
C ASP A 75 12.06 -7.72 -11.45
N TYR A 76 11.86 -6.95 -10.37
CA TYR A 76 10.91 -7.25 -9.30
C TYR A 76 10.07 -6.01 -8.97
N LEU A 77 8.78 -6.21 -8.75
CA LEU A 77 7.84 -5.19 -8.27
C LEU A 77 7.15 -5.69 -7.00
N ILE A 78 7.29 -4.95 -5.91
CA ILE A 78 6.55 -5.23 -4.67
C ILE A 78 5.41 -4.23 -4.55
N ILE A 79 4.18 -4.70 -4.71
CA ILE A 79 2.97 -3.88 -4.57
C ILE A 79 2.49 -3.96 -3.13
N SER A 80 2.28 -2.80 -2.51
CA SER A 80 1.56 -2.70 -1.23
C SER A 80 0.73 -1.45 -1.20
N ASP A 81 -0.59 -1.60 -1.04
CA ASP A 81 -1.52 -0.49 -1.03
C ASP A 81 -2.76 -0.82 -0.18
N GLY A 82 -3.43 0.19 0.40
CA GLY A 82 -4.65 0.01 1.18
C GLY A 82 -5.02 1.17 2.11
N HIS A 83 -4.05 1.87 2.72
CA HIS A 83 -4.37 2.89 3.74
C HIS A 83 -5.15 4.09 3.20
N TRP A 84 -4.87 4.54 1.97
CA TRP A 84 -5.55 5.70 1.38
C TRP A 84 -7.01 5.42 1.03
N PHE A 85 -7.42 4.14 0.94
CA PHE A 85 -8.81 3.76 0.71
C PHE A 85 -9.71 4.03 1.92
N PHE A 86 -9.13 4.32 3.10
CA PHE A 86 -9.87 4.77 4.29
C PHE A 86 -10.28 6.25 4.23
N ARG A 87 -10.52 6.78 3.03
CA ARG A 87 -10.96 8.15 2.78
C ARG A 87 -12.27 8.14 2.02
N LYS A 88 -12.92 9.30 1.95
CA LYS A 88 -14.07 9.47 1.07
C LYS A 88 -13.61 9.44 -0.38
N LEU A 89 -14.12 8.47 -1.14
CA LEU A 89 -13.77 8.27 -2.55
C LEU A 89 -15.01 8.40 -3.42
N TYR A 90 -14.88 9.09 -4.54
CA TYR A 90 -15.84 9.11 -5.64
C TYR A 90 -15.31 8.21 -6.73
N LEU A 91 -16.04 7.13 -7.02
CA LEU A 91 -15.59 6.06 -7.90
C LEU A 91 -16.07 6.31 -9.32
N HIS A 92 -15.14 6.38 -10.26
CA HIS A 92 -15.40 6.59 -11.67
C HIS A 92 -15.02 5.37 -12.50
N GLU A 93 -15.85 5.04 -13.49
CA GLU A 93 -15.53 4.11 -14.57
C GLU A 93 -15.89 4.75 -15.91
N TYR A 94 -14.95 4.79 -16.85
CA TYR A 94 -15.14 5.43 -18.16
C TYR A 94 -15.67 6.87 -18.05
N ASP A 95 -15.05 7.65 -17.15
CA ASP A 95 -15.41 9.04 -16.80
C ASP A 95 -16.84 9.24 -16.26
N LYS A 96 -17.48 8.16 -15.79
CA LYS A 96 -18.80 8.23 -15.14
C LYS A 96 -18.68 7.90 -13.66
N LEU A 97 -19.26 8.76 -12.83
CA LEU A 97 -19.44 8.48 -11.41
C LEU A 97 -20.39 7.28 -11.24
N VAL A 98 -19.85 6.17 -10.75
CA VAL A 98 -20.60 4.91 -10.57
C VAL A 98 -20.98 4.65 -9.12
N GLY A 99 -20.27 5.25 -8.17
CA GLY A 99 -20.52 5.09 -6.74
C GLY A 99 -19.50 5.80 -5.88
N CYS A 100 -19.40 5.38 -4.63
CA CYS A 100 -18.47 5.97 -3.68
C CYS A 100 -18.00 4.99 -2.61
N VAL A 101 -17.11 5.50 -1.76
CA VAL A 101 -16.75 4.92 -0.46
C VAL A 101 -16.91 6.00 0.60
N TYR A 102 -17.56 5.67 1.72
CA TYR A 102 -17.86 6.59 2.83
C TYR A 102 -18.63 7.84 2.39
N CYS A 103 -19.64 7.65 1.55
CA CYS A 103 -20.52 8.74 1.13
C CYS A 103 -21.98 8.44 1.47
N SER A 104 -22.73 9.50 1.74
CA SER A 104 -24.17 9.41 2.04
C SER A 104 -24.98 10.42 1.23
N GLU A 105 -24.36 11.02 0.20
CA GLU A 105 -24.99 12.07 -0.59
C GLU A 105 -25.77 11.52 -1.79
N GLY A 106 -27.02 11.99 -1.92
CA GLY A 106 -27.86 11.71 -3.08
C GLY A 106 -28.26 10.24 -3.22
N ASN A 107 -28.43 9.79 -4.46
CA ASN A 107 -28.74 8.39 -4.79
C ASN A 107 -27.46 7.60 -5.16
N LEU A 108 -26.31 7.98 -4.60
CA LEU A 108 -25.04 7.34 -4.90
C LEU A 108 -24.84 6.10 -4.02
N THR A 109 -24.50 4.97 -4.63
CA THR A 109 -24.25 3.72 -3.90
C THR A 109 -22.87 3.77 -3.24
N ASP A 110 -22.83 3.58 -1.92
CA ASP A 110 -21.60 3.28 -1.19
C ASP A 110 -21.24 1.81 -1.40
N PHE A 111 -20.12 1.56 -2.09
CA PHE A 111 -19.63 0.21 -2.38
C PHE A 111 -18.65 -0.31 -1.32
N GLY A 112 -18.18 0.55 -0.41
CA GLY A 112 -17.19 0.23 0.61
C GLY A 112 -15.76 0.05 0.08
N ILE A 113 -14.81 0.03 1.02
CA ILE A 113 -13.37 0.02 0.73
C ILE A 113 -12.93 -1.20 -0.09
N ASN A 114 -13.47 -2.39 0.21
CA ASN A 114 -13.04 -3.62 -0.46
C ASN A 114 -13.41 -3.64 -1.93
N PHE A 115 -14.53 -3.00 -2.32
CA PHE A 115 -14.87 -2.87 -3.73
C PHE A 115 -13.83 -2.02 -4.47
N ALA A 116 -13.46 -0.87 -3.90
CA ALA A 116 -12.45 0.01 -4.48
C ALA A 116 -11.08 -0.66 -4.57
N ILE A 117 -10.62 -1.32 -3.50
CA ILE A 117 -9.37 -2.09 -3.47
C ILE A 117 -9.39 -3.20 -4.52
N ARG A 118 -10.47 -3.99 -4.57
CA ARG A 118 -10.64 -5.06 -5.56
C ARG A 118 -10.47 -4.54 -6.98
N LYS A 119 -11.15 -3.44 -7.30
CA LYS A 119 -11.10 -2.83 -8.64
C LYS A 119 -9.73 -2.25 -8.96
N ALA A 120 -9.09 -1.56 -8.02
CA ALA A 120 -7.76 -0.99 -8.20
C ALA A 120 -6.69 -2.07 -8.45
N PHE A 121 -6.66 -3.11 -7.62
CA PHE A 121 -5.75 -4.25 -7.78
C PHE A 121 -6.00 -4.98 -9.10
N ARG A 122 -7.27 -5.21 -9.47
CA ARG A 122 -7.61 -5.82 -10.76
C ARG A 122 -7.06 -5.03 -11.94
N THR A 123 -7.24 -3.72 -11.95
CA THR A 123 -6.75 -2.84 -13.02
C THR A 123 -5.22 -2.85 -13.07
N ALA A 124 -4.55 -2.78 -11.91
CA ALA A 124 -3.09 -2.87 -11.82
C ALA A 124 -2.56 -4.19 -12.37
N PHE A 125 -3.12 -5.32 -11.93
CA PHE A 125 -2.69 -6.64 -12.39
C PHE A 125 -2.94 -6.86 -13.88
N GLN A 126 -4.08 -6.41 -14.39
CA GLN A 126 -4.36 -6.47 -15.83
C GLN A 126 -3.40 -5.61 -16.64
N PHE A 127 -2.99 -4.45 -16.14
CA PHE A 127 -2.01 -3.60 -16.79
C PHE A 127 -0.63 -4.28 -16.83
N ILE A 128 -0.16 -4.79 -15.69
CA ILE A 128 1.11 -5.52 -15.58
C ILE A 128 1.13 -6.74 -16.50
N ASN A 129 0.08 -7.57 -16.48
CA ASN A 129 -0.02 -8.79 -17.28
C ASN A 129 -0.09 -8.52 -18.80
N LYS A 130 -0.40 -7.29 -19.22
CA LYS A 130 -0.41 -6.87 -20.63
C LYS A 130 0.85 -6.12 -21.05
N CYS A 131 1.80 -5.90 -20.15
CA CYS A 131 3.03 -5.19 -20.47
C CYS A 131 3.98 -6.09 -21.28
N GLU A 132 4.08 -5.84 -22.59
CA GLU A 132 4.94 -6.60 -23.51
C GLU A 132 6.44 -6.37 -23.26
N GLU A 133 6.80 -5.21 -22.71
CA GLU A 133 8.19 -4.84 -22.39
C GLU A 133 8.64 -5.37 -21.02
N CYS A 134 7.72 -5.88 -20.19
CA CYS A 134 7.98 -6.35 -18.83
C CYS A 134 8.34 -7.85 -18.75
N ASN A 135 9.07 -8.36 -19.76
CA ASN A 135 9.38 -9.79 -19.85
C ASN A 135 10.25 -10.24 -18.68
N GLY A 136 9.75 -11.18 -17.88
CA GLY A 136 10.47 -11.74 -16.73
C GLY A 136 10.23 -11.00 -15.41
N LEU A 137 9.43 -9.93 -15.40
CA LEU A 137 9.06 -9.21 -14.19
C LEU A 137 8.35 -10.15 -13.18
N VAL A 138 8.86 -10.17 -11.95
CA VAL A 138 8.19 -10.83 -10.82
C VAL A 138 7.45 -9.76 -10.00
N THR A 139 6.13 -9.88 -9.93
CA THR A 139 5.26 -9.00 -9.14
C THR A 139 4.86 -9.69 -7.84
N VAL A 140 5.24 -9.14 -6.69
CA VAL A 140 4.89 -9.65 -5.37
C VAL A 140 3.87 -8.73 -4.72
N VAL A 141 2.76 -9.28 -4.24
CA VAL A 141 1.82 -8.53 -3.41
C VAL A 141 2.20 -8.68 -1.94
N ARG A 142 2.58 -7.57 -1.30
CA ARG A 142 2.67 -7.50 0.16
C ARG A 142 1.31 -7.10 0.72
N THR A 143 0.66 -8.03 1.42
CA THR A 143 -0.68 -7.82 1.98
C THR A 143 -0.71 -6.67 3.00
N PHE A 144 -1.90 -6.16 3.27
CA PHE A 144 -2.12 -4.97 4.07
C PHE A 144 -1.45 -5.06 5.45
N ALA A 145 -0.65 -4.05 5.81
CA ALA A 145 -0.09 -3.90 7.15
C ALA A 145 -0.90 -2.82 7.87
N PRO A 146 -1.63 -3.14 8.95
CA PRO A 146 -2.64 -2.24 9.50
C PRO A 146 -2.05 -1.15 10.39
N ALA A 147 -2.86 -0.11 10.61
CA ALA A 147 -2.63 0.87 11.66
C ALA A 147 -3.19 0.37 13.00
N HIS A 148 -2.62 0.80 14.12
CA HIS A 148 -3.08 0.40 15.46
C HIS A 148 -3.47 1.60 16.32
N PHE A 149 -4.44 2.40 15.84
CA PHE A 149 -5.01 3.47 16.67
C PHE A 149 -5.88 2.90 17.79
N GLU A 150 -5.68 3.43 18.99
CA GLU A 150 -6.51 3.30 20.17
C GLU A 150 -6.99 4.70 20.60
N ASN A 151 -8.08 4.78 21.34
CA ASN A 151 -8.62 6.04 21.90
C ASN A 151 -8.94 7.14 20.86
N GLY A 152 -9.10 6.77 19.59
CA GLY A 152 -9.37 7.69 18.49
C GLY A 152 -8.89 7.13 17.16
N THR A 153 -8.75 8.01 16.19
CA THR A 153 -8.28 7.83 14.83
C THR A 153 -7.15 8.81 14.55
N TRP A 154 -6.60 8.75 13.33
CA TRP A 154 -5.45 9.55 12.91
C TRP A 154 -5.65 11.07 13.03
N ASN A 155 -6.89 11.57 13.03
CA ASN A 155 -7.19 13.01 13.04
C ASN A 155 -8.02 13.51 14.24
N ASP A 156 -8.38 12.65 15.18
CA ASP A 156 -9.23 13.01 16.34
C ASP A 156 -8.56 12.75 17.71
N GLY A 157 -7.25 12.46 17.71
CA GLY A 157 -6.47 12.29 18.94
C GLY A 157 -6.15 10.83 19.30
N GLY A 158 -6.28 9.89 18.37
CA GLY A 158 -5.88 8.50 18.58
C GLY A 158 -4.39 8.32 18.90
N ASP A 159 -4.06 7.25 19.62
CA ASP A 159 -2.72 6.88 20.03
C ASP A 159 -2.40 5.41 19.75
N CYS A 160 -1.13 5.02 19.92
CA CYS A 160 -0.66 3.63 19.78
C CYS A 160 0.40 3.36 20.85
N SER A 161 -0.01 3.52 22.11
CA SER A 161 0.92 3.50 23.26
C SER A 161 1.35 2.09 23.70
N ARG A 162 0.94 1.04 22.98
CA ARG A 162 1.28 -0.35 23.30
C ARG A 162 2.79 -0.56 23.17
N THR A 163 3.36 -1.33 24.09
CA THR A 163 4.81 -1.63 24.13
C THR A 163 5.10 -3.12 24.03
N ARG A 164 4.07 -3.93 23.78
CA ARG A 164 4.15 -5.38 23.63
C ARG A 164 3.26 -5.84 22.47
N PRO A 165 3.67 -6.91 21.76
CA PRO A 165 2.84 -7.50 20.73
C PRO A 165 1.56 -8.10 21.33
N PHE A 166 0.55 -8.26 20.48
CA PHE A 166 -0.61 -9.08 20.81
C PHE A 166 -0.28 -10.57 20.67
N GLU A 167 -0.93 -11.37 21.51
CA GLU A 167 -0.98 -12.82 21.32
C GLU A 167 -1.80 -13.16 20.08
N GLU A 168 -1.51 -14.28 19.44
CA GLU A 168 -2.22 -14.70 18.22
C GLU A 168 -3.73 -14.86 18.44
N SER A 169 -4.15 -15.27 19.64
CA SER A 169 -5.54 -15.43 20.04
C SER A 169 -6.32 -14.11 20.14
N ALA A 170 -5.63 -12.97 20.19
CA ALA A 170 -6.26 -11.64 20.19
C ALA A 170 -6.58 -11.14 18.77
N ILE A 171 -6.12 -11.84 17.72
CA ILE A 171 -6.33 -11.42 16.34
C ILE A 171 -7.65 -11.95 15.80
N SER A 172 -8.54 -11.03 15.43
CA SER A 172 -9.81 -11.38 14.78
C SER A 172 -9.62 -11.47 13.27
N LEU A 173 -9.87 -12.66 12.70
CA LEU A 173 -9.89 -12.87 11.24
C LEU A 173 -11.15 -12.30 10.57
N ALA A 174 -12.10 -11.80 11.36
CA ALA A 174 -13.28 -11.08 10.88
C ALA A 174 -13.08 -9.55 10.91
N ALA A 175 -11.89 -9.07 11.30
CA ALA A 175 -11.57 -7.65 11.31
C ALA A 175 -11.40 -7.10 9.88
N THR A 176 -11.63 -5.80 9.70
CA THR A 176 -11.55 -5.11 8.41
C THR A 176 -10.18 -5.31 7.74
N GLU A 177 -9.11 -5.34 8.52
CA GLU A 177 -7.74 -5.57 8.07
C GLU A 177 -7.60 -6.91 7.35
N TYR A 178 -8.22 -7.96 7.90
CA TYR A 178 -8.16 -9.31 7.35
C TYR A 178 -9.07 -9.46 6.12
N ASP A 179 -10.16 -8.71 6.06
CA ASP A 179 -11.04 -8.63 4.88
C ASP A 179 -10.37 -7.93 3.69
N ILE A 180 -9.61 -6.85 3.95
CA ILE A 180 -8.75 -6.21 2.94
C ILE A 180 -7.72 -7.20 2.42
N ARG A 181 -7.02 -7.90 3.32
CA ARG A 181 -6.06 -8.96 2.94
C ARG A 181 -6.73 -10.03 2.09
N SER A 182 -7.93 -10.47 2.46
CA SER A 182 -8.68 -11.48 1.71
C SER A 182 -9.00 -10.99 0.30
N THR A 183 -9.45 -9.74 0.18
CA THR A 183 -9.70 -9.09 -1.12
C THR A 183 -8.43 -9.02 -1.99
N GLN A 184 -7.28 -8.63 -1.41
CA GLN A 184 -6.00 -8.57 -2.14
C GLN A 184 -5.57 -9.95 -2.64
N VAL A 185 -5.70 -10.98 -1.79
CA VAL A 185 -5.33 -12.36 -2.14
C VAL A 185 -6.29 -12.96 -3.17
N GLU A 186 -7.59 -12.69 -3.08
CA GLU A 186 -8.57 -13.13 -4.09
C GLU A 186 -8.25 -12.57 -5.48
N GLU A 187 -7.92 -11.29 -5.60
CA GLU A 187 -7.54 -10.71 -6.90
C GLU A 187 -6.20 -11.25 -7.39
N LEU A 188 -5.26 -11.54 -6.49
CA LEU A 188 -3.99 -12.17 -6.85
C LEU A 188 -4.21 -13.58 -7.40
N GLU A 189 -5.01 -14.40 -6.73
CA GLU A 189 -5.32 -15.77 -7.18
C GLU A 189 -6.13 -15.79 -8.48
N SER A 190 -7.05 -14.83 -8.65
CA SER A 190 -7.75 -14.59 -9.91
C SER A 190 -6.77 -14.28 -11.05
N MET A 191 -5.77 -13.41 -10.79
CA MET A 191 -4.74 -13.08 -11.77
C MET A 191 -3.85 -14.28 -12.09
N ARG A 192 -3.37 -15.02 -11.09
CA ARG A 192 -2.56 -16.24 -11.25
C ARG A 192 -3.27 -17.30 -12.08
N SER A 193 -4.59 -17.40 -11.94
CA SER A 193 -5.43 -18.35 -12.70
C SER A 193 -5.72 -17.89 -14.13
N ALA A 194 -5.50 -16.62 -14.47
CA ALA A 194 -5.78 -16.12 -15.81
C ALA A 194 -4.68 -16.48 -16.82
N LYS A 195 -5.02 -16.42 -18.11
CA LYS A 195 -4.07 -16.67 -19.19
C LYS A 195 -2.94 -15.63 -19.14
N GLY A 196 -1.71 -16.11 -18.96
CA GLY A 196 -0.51 -15.27 -18.91
C GLY A 196 -0.10 -14.82 -17.51
N GLY A 197 -0.89 -15.10 -16.46
CA GLY A 197 -0.67 -14.68 -15.07
C GLY A 197 0.50 -15.35 -14.34
N LYS A 198 1.62 -15.58 -15.02
CA LYS A 198 2.87 -16.07 -14.42
C LYS A 198 3.64 -14.89 -13.82
N GLY A 199 4.46 -15.16 -12.81
CA GLY A 199 5.31 -14.15 -12.17
C GLY A 199 4.62 -13.35 -11.06
N PHE A 200 3.45 -13.79 -10.58
CA PHE A 200 2.76 -13.16 -9.45
C PHE A 200 3.03 -13.93 -8.14
N GLY A 201 3.63 -13.26 -7.16
CA GLY A 201 4.00 -13.75 -5.83
C GLY A 201 3.12 -13.18 -4.71
N LEU A 202 3.11 -13.85 -3.55
CA LEU A 202 2.43 -13.39 -2.35
C LEU A 202 3.42 -13.29 -1.18
N LEU A 203 3.46 -12.12 -0.56
CA LEU A 203 4.10 -11.86 0.72
C LEU A 203 2.99 -11.54 1.74
N ASP A 204 2.46 -12.58 2.40
CA ASP A 204 1.33 -12.42 3.33
C ASP A 204 1.80 -12.04 4.73
N VAL A 205 1.70 -10.75 5.06
CA VAL A 205 2.18 -10.17 6.32
C VAL A 205 1.05 -9.74 7.26
N THR A 206 -0.18 -9.60 6.76
CA THR A 206 -1.27 -8.94 7.51
C THR A 206 -1.46 -9.51 8.91
N LYS A 207 -1.59 -10.83 9.06
CA LYS A 207 -1.80 -11.45 10.37
C LYS A 207 -0.64 -11.16 11.33
N ALA A 208 0.59 -11.27 10.85
CA ALA A 208 1.78 -10.99 11.66
C ALA A 208 1.82 -9.51 12.06
N MET A 209 1.45 -8.59 11.17
CA MET A 209 1.46 -7.16 11.45
C MET A 209 0.32 -6.73 12.37
N MET A 210 -0.86 -7.36 12.30
CA MET A 210 -1.95 -7.17 13.27
C MET A 210 -1.54 -7.52 14.70
N MET A 211 -0.50 -8.34 14.88
CA MET A 211 0.03 -8.70 16.21
C MET A 211 1.02 -7.67 16.76
N ARG A 212 1.34 -6.59 16.03
CA ARG A 212 2.47 -5.70 16.34
C ARG A 212 2.07 -4.26 16.63
N PRO A 213 1.10 -3.98 17.51
CA PRO A 213 0.78 -2.59 17.89
C PRO A 213 1.98 -1.88 18.56
N ASP A 214 2.95 -2.63 19.06
CA ASP A 214 4.21 -2.15 19.65
C ASP A 214 5.23 -1.59 18.64
N GLY A 215 4.95 -1.74 17.35
CA GLY A 215 5.89 -1.40 16.28
C GLY A 215 5.82 0.02 15.76
N HIS A 216 4.85 0.82 16.22
CA HIS A 216 4.59 2.15 15.69
C HIS A 216 5.44 3.23 16.37
N PRO A 217 5.86 4.30 15.66
CA PRO A 217 6.55 5.43 16.25
C PRO A 217 5.70 6.18 17.30
N GLY A 218 4.38 6.23 17.11
CA GLY A 218 3.49 7.03 17.94
C GLY A 218 3.90 8.50 17.91
N SER A 219 4.11 9.10 19.08
CA SER A 219 4.52 10.50 19.24
C SER A 219 5.98 10.78 18.90
N HIS A 220 6.81 9.76 18.63
CA HIS A 220 8.24 9.92 18.40
C HIS A 220 8.60 10.32 16.96
N ARG A 221 7.63 10.35 16.05
CA ARG A 221 7.82 10.85 14.69
C ARG A 221 7.35 12.30 14.59
N ASP A 222 8.28 13.21 14.34
CA ASP A 222 7.94 14.61 14.05
C ASP A 222 7.41 14.72 12.61
N PHE A 223 6.11 14.91 12.47
CA PHE A 223 5.48 15.30 11.20
C PHE A 223 5.48 16.82 11.09
N MET A 224 6.60 17.41 10.66
CA MET A 224 6.68 18.78 10.13
C MET A 224 5.83 19.82 10.91
N GLY A 225 5.87 19.79 12.25
CA GLY A 225 5.15 20.75 13.11
C GLY A 225 3.70 20.41 13.48
N MET A 226 3.20 19.21 13.19
CA MET A 226 1.91 18.68 13.68
C MET A 226 2.04 18.17 15.12
N ASN A 227 2.29 19.07 16.07
CA ASN A 227 2.36 18.74 17.49
C ASN A 227 1.03 18.12 17.98
N GLY A 228 1.11 16.94 18.60
CA GLY A 228 -0.03 16.26 19.23
C GLY A 228 -0.66 15.14 18.40
N PHE A 229 -0.16 14.83 17.20
CA PHE A 229 -0.59 13.66 16.42
C PHE A 229 0.36 12.48 16.62
N ASN A 230 -0.21 11.26 16.72
CA ASN A 230 0.55 10.03 16.80
C ASN A 230 0.60 9.35 15.43
N ASP A 231 1.79 8.90 15.02
CA ASP A 231 1.93 8.03 13.85
C ASP A 231 1.74 6.57 14.25
N CYS A 232 0.52 6.08 14.04
CA CYS A 232 0.13 4.70 14.27
C CYS A 232 -0.08 3.93 12.96
N VAL A 233 0.42 4.46 11.84
CA VAL A 233 0.31 3.87 10.50
C VAL A 233 1.66 3.32 10.05
N HIS A 234 2.73 4.10 10.26
CA HIS A 234 4.08 3.71 9.87
C HIS A 234 4.80 2.94 10.97
N TRP A 235 5.98 2.43 10.67
CA TRP A 235 6.69 1.48 11.51
C TRP A 235 8.08 2.01 11.88
N CYS A 236 8.52 1.74 13.10
CA CYS A 236 9.88 1.99 13.53
C CYS A 236 10.88 1.13 12.74
N LEU A 237 12.09 1.67 12.53
CA LEU A 237 13.24 0.95 11.99
C LEU A 237 14.46 1.11 12.93
N PRO A 238 15.14 0.02 13.33
CA PRO A 238 14.73 -1.38 13.14
C PRO A 238 13.41 -1.69 13.88
N GLY A 239 12.67 -2.69 13.42
CA GLY A 239 11.31 -2.97 13.93
C GLY A 239 10.63 -4.21 13.31
N PRO A 240 9.32 -4.38 13.54
CA PRO A 240 8.58 -5.56 13.05
C PRO A 240 8.66 -5.79 11.55
N VAL A 241 8.81 -4.70 10.79
CA VAL A 241 8.87 -4.71 9.33
C VAL A 241 10.15 -5.32 8.78
N ASP A 242 11.20 -5.45 9.61
CA ASP A 242 12.44 -6.13 9.20
C ASP A 242 12.17 -7.59 8.82
N MET A 243 11.14 -8.21 9.44
CA MET A 243 10.67 -9.57 9.11
C MET A 243 10.23 -9.70 7.65
N TRP A 244 9.72 -8.64 7.03
CA TRP A 244 9.23 -8.70 5.64
C TRP A 244 10.33 -9.11 4.67
N ASN A 245 11.58 -8.74 4.96
CA ASN A 245 12.74 -9.09 4.16
C ASN A 245 13.22 -10.54 4.38
N GLU A 246 12.72 -11.20 5.44
CA GLU A 246 13.08 -12.59 5.79
C GLU A 246 12.02 -13.60 5.36
N ILE A 247 10.78 -13.16 5.13
CA ILE A 247 9.69 -14.01 4.65
C ILE A 247 9.99 -14.40 3.20
N ARG A 248 10.21 -15.70 2.99
CA ARG A 248 10.38 -16.25 1.65
C ARG A 248 9.03 -16.33 0.94
N GLU A 249 9.05 -16.06 -0.36
CA GLU A 249 7.90 -16.27 -1.23
C GLU A 249 7.41 -17.72 -1.10
N ASN A 250 6.12 -17.89 -0.76
CA ASN A 250 5.45 -19.16 -1.00
C ASN A 250 4.99 -19.14 -2.46
N THR A 251 5.83 -19.69 -3.33
CA THR A 251 5.53 -19.97 -4.74
C THR A 251 4.64 -21.20 -4.88
#